data_AF-A0A9E6ZX30-F1
#
_entry.id   AF-A0A9E6ZX30-F1
#
_cell.length_a   1.000
_cell.length_b   1.000
_cell.length_c   1.000
_cell.angle_alpha   90.00
_cell.angle_beta   90.00
_cell.angle_gamma   90.00
#
_symmetry.space_group_name_H-M   'P 1'
#
loop_
_entity.id
_entity.type
_entity.pdbx_description
1 polymer ?
#
loop_
_entity_poly.entity_id
_entity_poly.type
_entity_poly.pdbx_seq_one_letter_code
_entity_poly.pdbx_strand_id
1 'polypeptide(L)'
;MPVSPSLYEEGTISLVHGSVDFTGAGTGWLVNGVAGGTLWVAAGGASYSAPIREISADGAGKLAFAWQGPSVAGSAYVITRESALAADALFASNALVKVIRDLSLCAIAPYGSGTIAQRDALAPQPPTGSFWLRVETGYPLTLTRKEAAGWSGPYSF
;
A
#
# COMPACT_ATOMS: atom_id res chain seq x y z
N MET A 1 -6.39 22.96 -15.73
CA MET A 1 -4.97 22.81 -15.35
C MET A 1 -4.81 21.43 -14.72
N PRO A 2 -3.74 20.67 -14.98
CA PRO A 2 -3.53 19.41 -14.29
C PRO A 2 -3.34 19.70 -12.80
N VAL A 3 -4.28 19.23 -11.99
CA VAL A 3 -4.21 19.33 -10.53
C VAL A 3 -3.13 18.36 -10.05
N SER A 4 -2.25 18.83 -9.16
CA SER A 4 -1.26 17.95 -8.53
C SER A 4 -2.02 16.81 -7.81
N PRO A 5 -1.69 15.53 -8.05
CA PRO A 5 -2.41 14.39 -7.46
C PRO A 5 -2.31 14.31 -5.92
N SER A 6 -1.54 15.22 -5.30
CA SER A 6 -1.30 15.28 -3.86
C SER A 6 -2.27 16.18 -3.08
N LEU A 7 -3.12 16.96 -3.76
CA LEU A 7 -4.05 17.90 -3.12
C LEU A 7 -5.50 17.42 -3.27
N TYR A 8 -6.29 17.58 -2.21
CA TYR A 8 -7.71 17.29 -2.19
C TYR A 8 -8.51 18.52 -1.73
N GLU A 9 -9.45 18.97 -2.54
CA GLU A 9 -10.14 20.26 -2.37
C GLU A 9 -11.66 20.16 -2.57
N GLU A 10 -12.20 18.93 -2.63
CA GLU A 10 -13.62 18.71 -2.94
C GLU A 10 -14.52 18.98 -1.73
N GLY A 11 -15.60 19.75 -1.94
CA GLY A 11 -16.59 20.08 -0.93
C GLY A 11 -16.18 21.27 -0.03
N THR A 12 -16.75 21.32 1.16
CA THR A 12 -16.51 22.38 2.14
C THR A 12 -16.32 21.81 3.54
N ILE A 13 -15.67 22.57 4.42
CA ILE A 13 -15.40 22.16 5.81
C ILE A 13 -15.95 23.18 6.81
N SER A 14 -16.35 22.68 7.97
CA SER A 14 -16.70 23.48 9.14
C SER A 14 -15.84 23.05 10.33
N LEU A 15 -15.21 24.03 10.96
CA LEU A 15 -14.31 23.88 12.11
C LEU A 15 -14.72 24.87 13.20
N VAL A 16 -14.64 24.43 14.45
CA VAL A 16 -14.88 25.28 15.60
C VAL A 16 -13.55 25.49 16.32
N HIS A 17 -13.25 26.74 16.66
CA HIS A 17 -12.07 27.09 17.45
C HIS A 17 -12.03 26.27 18.75
N GLY A 18 -10.88 25.64 19.03
CA GLY A 18 -10.68 24.78 20.19
C GLY A 18 -11.25 23.36 20.06
N SER A 19 -11.96 23.04 18.97
CA SER A 19 -12.48 21.68 18.71
C SER A 19 -11.44 20.80 18.05
N VAL A 20 -11.46 19.51 18.35
CA VAL A 20 -10.74 18.48 17.58
C VAL A 20 -11.59 17.90 16.46
N ASP A 21 -12.90 17.96 16.58
CA ASP A 21 -13.84 17.46 15.58
C ASP A 21 -14.07 18.51 14.50
N PHE A 22 -14.18 18.03 13.25
CA PHE A 22 -14.54 18.84 12.10
C PHE A 22 -15.52 18.10 11.21
N THR A 23 -16.33 18.86 10.47
CA THR A 23 -17.35 18.32 9.59
C THR A 23 -17.18 18.82 8.17
N GLY A 24 -17.49 17.96 7.21
CA GLY A 24 -17.40 18.22 5.78
C GLY A 24 -18.76 18.08 5.10
N ALA A 25 -19.01 18.89 4.07
CA ALA A 25 -20.19 18.78 3.23
C ALA A 25 -19.77 18.63 1.77
N GLY A 26 -20.30 17.59 1.10
CA GLY A 26 -19.93 17.25 -0.28
C GLY A 26 -18.49 16.80 -0.43
N THR A 27 -17.89 16.29 0.65
CA THR A 27 -16.45 16.03 0.73
C THR A 27 -16.03 14.65 0.27
N GLY A 28 -16.89 13.63 0.33
CA GLY A 28 -16.60 12.28 -0.22
C GLY A 28 -15.27 11.66 0.23
N TRP A 29 -14.83 11.94 1.46
CA TRP A 29 -13.46 11.63 1.90
C TRP A 29 -13.13 10.14 1.86
N LEU A 30 -14.02 9.27 2.34
CA LEU A 30 -13.77 7.82 2.34
C LEU A 30 -13.86 7.26 0.92
N VAL A 31 -14.83 7.73 0.11
CA VAL A 31 -14.98 7.30 -1.29
C VAL A 31 -13.73 7.61 -2.12
N ASN A 32 -13.07 8.74 -1.86
CA ASN A 32 -11.84 9.16 -2.54
C ASN A 32 -10.53 8.70 -1.84
N GLY A 33 -10.65 7.87 -0.80
CA GLY A 33 -9.50 7.28 -0.09
C GLY A 33 -8.68 8.29 0.72
N VAL A 34 -9.32 9.35 1.21
CA VAL A 34 -8.69 10.33 2.12
C VAL A 34 -8.74 9.78 3.54
N ALA A 35 -7.63 9.17 3.98
CA ALA A 35 -7.51 8.62 5.33
C ALA A 35 -6.87 9.60 6.34
N GLY A 36 -6.19 10.65 5.85
CA GLY A 36 -5.48 11.61 6.68
C GLY A 36 -4.64 12.60 5.85
N GLY A 37 -3.83 13.40 6.53
CA GLY A 37 -3.00 14.44 5.91
C GLY A 37 -2.87 15.68 6.77
N THR A 38 -2.43 16.77 6.16
CA THR A 38 -2.52 18.11 6.77
C THR A 38 -3.66 18.86 6.12
N LEU A 39 -4.61 19.31 6.94
CA LEU A 39 -5.70 20.17 6.54
C LEU A 39 -5.24 21.62 6.52
N TRP A 40 -5.53 22.33 5.44
CA TRP A 40 -5.28 23.76 5.27
C TRP A 40 -6.59 24.48 5.03
N VAL A 41 -6.81 25.57 5.76
CA VAL A 41 -8.01 26.42 5.62
C VAL A 41 -7.59 27.88 5.66
N ALA A 42 -8.05 28.65 4.68
CA ALA A 42 -7.91 30.10 4.68
C ALA A 42 -9.08 30.72 5.44
N ALA A 43 -8.79 31.50 6.49
CA ALA A 43 -9.79 32.19 7.29
C ALA A 43 -9.25 33.53 7.79
N GLY A 44 -10.07 34.59 7.74
CA GLY A 44 -9.67 35.90 8.27
C GLY A 44 -8.41 36.51 7.60
N GLY A 45 -8.11 36.15 6.35
CA GLY A 45 -6.92 36.63 5.62
C GLY A 45 -5.62 35.89 5.94
N ALA A 46 -5.65 34.86 6.79
CA ALA A 46 -4.51 33.99 7.09
C ALA A 46 -4.82 32.53 6.71
N SER A 47 -3.78 31.73 6.49
CA SER A 47 -3.89 30.29 6.27
C SER A 47 -3.56 29.56 7.57
N TYR A 48 -4.44 28.67 7.99
CA TYR A 48 -4.28 27.84 9.18
C TYR A 48 -4.16 26.38 8.76
N SER A 49 -3.29 25.64 9.43
CA SER A 49 -3.07 24.22 9.16
C SER A 49 -3.21 23.38 10.40
N ALA A 50 -3.80 22.19 10.28
CA ALA A 50 -3.84 21.20 11.35
C ALA A 50 -3.67 19.77 10.81
N PRO A 51 -2.87 18.92 11.47
CA PRO A 51 -2.76 17.52 11.09
C PRO A 51 -4.06 16.78 11.43
N ILE A 52 -4.54 15.98 10.47
CA ILE A 52 -5.69 15.10 10.61
C ILE A 52 -5.24 13.83 11.33
N ARG A 53 -5.98 13.44 12.37
CA ARG A 53 -5.78 12.18 13.09
C ARG A 53 -6.51 11.03 12.43
N GLU A 54 -7.79 11.23 12.10
CA GLU A 54 -8.64 10.22 11.48
C GLU A 54 -9.76 10.89 10.67
N ILE A 55 -10.19 10.22 9.60
CA ILE A 55 -11.45 10.50 8.89
C ILE A 55 -12.38 9.34 9.24
N SER A 56 -13.50 9.63 9.90
CA SER A 56 -14.43 8.62 10.40
C SER A 56 -15.63 8.39 9.47
N ALA A 57 -15.96 9.38 8.63
CA ALA A 57 -17.02 9.30 7.62
C ALA A 57 -16.72 10.26 6.45
N ASP A 58 -17.48 10.16 5.35
CA ASP A 58 -17.30 11.03 4.18
C ASP A 58 -17.39 12.52 4.47
N GLY A 59 -18.03 12.92 5.59
CA GLY A 59 -18.16 14.30 6.05
C GLY A 59 -17.83 14.49 7.54
N ALA A 60 -17.06 13.60 8.16
CA ALA A 60 -16.63 13.77 9.55
C ALA A 60 -15.19 13.27 9.77
N GLY A 61 -14.44 14.00 10.57
CA GLY A 61 -13.08 13.63 10.95
C GLY A 61 -12.62 14.31 12.23
N LYS A 62 -11.41 13.95 12.67
CA LYS A 62 -10.76 14.52 13.85
C LYS A 62 -9.34 14.97 13.55
N LEU A 63 -8.97 16.11 14.12
CA LEU A 63 -7.61 16.64 14.13
C LEU A 63 -6.79 15.98 15.25
N ALA A 64 -5.46 15.97 15.10
CA ALA A 64 -4.57 15.47 16.15
C ALA A 64 -4.46 16.43 17.35
N PHE A 65 -4.71 17.72 17.12
CA PHE A 65 -4.74 18.78 18.14
C PHE A 65 -5.94 19.70 17.89
N ALA A 66 -6.38 20.39 18.94
CA ALA A 66 -7.48 21.34 18.86
C ALA A 66 -7.21 22.43 17.81
N TRP A 67 -8.23 22.78 17.02
CA TRP A 67 -8.15 23.80 15.97
C TRP A 67 -7.81 25.18 16.55
N GLN A 68 -6.67 25.73 16.13
CA GLN A 68 -6.18 27.03 16.61
C GLN A 68 -6.65 28.21 15.75
N GLY A 69 -7.20 27.95 14.56
CA GLY A 69 -7.78 28.98 13.70
C GLY A 69 -9.13 29.48 14.22
N PRO A 70 -9.69 30.53 13.60
CA PRO A 70 -11.05 30.98 13.87
C PRO A 70 -12.07 29.89 13.49
N SER A 71 -13.23 29.92 14.14
CA SER A 71 -14.36 29.09 13.73
C SER A 71 -14.80 29.46 12.31
N VAL A 72 -15.00 28.45 11.47
CA VAL A 72 -15.41 28.59 10.08
C VAL A 72 -16.51 27.59 9.77
N ALA A 73 -17.44 27.95 8.89
CA ALA A 73 -18.51 27.08 8.45
C ALA A 73 -18.63 27.15 6.93
N GLY A 74 -18.64 25.98 6.28
CA GLY A 74 -18.75 25.88 4.83
C GLY A 74 -17.58 26.51 4.06
N SER A 75 -16.39 26.55 4.65
CA SER A 75 -15.21 27.14 4.01
C SER A 75 -14.56 26.17 3.03
N ALA A 76 -13.93 26.73 1.99
CA ALA A 76 -13.01 25.97 1.13
C ALA A 76 -11.78 25.53 1.94
N TYR A 77 -11.26 24.36 1.60
CA TYR A 77 -10.12 23.76 2.27
C TYR A 77 -9.25 23.00 1.29
N VAL A 78 -8.04 22.69 1.71
CA VAL A 78 -7.11 21.82 0.98
C VAL A 78 -6.55 20.79 1.95
N ILE A 79 -6.62 19.51 1.59
CA ILE A 79 -5.87 18.45 2.29
C ILE A 79 -4.66 18.10 1.45
N THR A 80 -3.48 18.31 2.02
CA THR A 80 -2.23 17.79 1.46
C THR A 80 -2.09 16.34 1.90
N ARG A 81 -2.26 15.40 0.95
CA ARG A 81 -2.18 13.94 1.17
C ARG A 81 -0.73 13.43 1.24
N GLU A 82 0.25 14.32 1.09
CA GLU A 82 1.67 13.99 0.93
C GLU A 82 2.24 13.20 2.10
N SER A 83 1.76 13.42 3.33
CA SER A 83 2.16 12.60 4.49
C SER A 83 1.56 11.19 4.46
N ALA A 84 0.37 11.00 3.87
CA ALA A 84 -0.26 9.69 3.73
C ALA A 84 0.32 8.90 2.54
N LEU A 85 0.51 9.54 1.38
CA LEU A 85 1.14 8.93 0.20
C LEU A 85 2.61 8.57 0.44
N ALA A 86 3.36 9.42 1.16
CA ALA A 86 4.73 9.08 1.55
C ALA A 86 4.77 7.98 2.62
N ALA A 87 3.82 7.93 3.55
CA ALA A 87 3.69 6.85 4.52
C ALA A 87 3.34 5.52 3.84
N ASP A 88 2.44 5.53 2.86
CA ASP A 88 2.07 4.35 2.08
C ASP A 88 3.23 3.87 1.20
N ALA A 89 3.96 4.79 0.56
CA ALA A 89 5.16 4.45 -0.20
C ALA A 89 6.29 3.89 0.69
N LEU A 90 6.48 4.44 1.89
CA LEU A 90 7.44 3.92 2.87
C LEU A 90 7.02 2.55 3.41
N PHE A 91 5.73 2.35 3.69
CA PHE A 91 5.18 1.06 4.09
C PHE A 91 5.35 0.01 2.99
N ALA A 92 5.00 0.34 1.75
CA ALA A 92 5.18 -0.53 0.59
C ALA A 92 6.66 -0.86 0.35
N SER A 93 7.56 0.12 0.46
CA SER A 93 9.00 -0.08 0.36
C SER A 93 9.52 -1.03 1.44
N ASN A 94 9.12 -0.83 2.71
CA ASN A 94 9.51 -1.71 3.81
C ASN A 94 8.95 -3.13 3.65
N ALA A 95 7.72 -3.28 3.17
CA ALA A 95 7.11 -4.57 2.88
C ALA A 95 7.86 -5.28 1.73
N LEU A 96 8.21 -4.57 0.66
CA LEU A 96 8.99 -5.11 -0.45
C LEU A 96 10.40 -5.50 -0.01
N VAL A 97 11.08 -4.69 0.81
CA VAL A 97 12.39 -5.03 1.37
C VAL A 97 12.29 -6.30 2.22
N LYS A 98 11.24 -6.44 3.03
CA LYS A 98 11.00 -7.66 3.83
C LYS A 98 10.77 -8.88 2.93
N VAL A 99 9.92 -8.75 1.90
CA VAL A 99 9.66 -9.84 0.94
C VAL A 99 10.94 -10.22 0.17
N ILE A 100 11.73 -9.25 -0.30
CA ILE A 100 13.02 -9.52 -0.95
C ILE A 100 13.98 -10.20 0.02
N ARG A 101 14.00 -9.78 1.29
CA ARG A 101 14.85 -10.42 2.31
C ARG A 101 14.41 -11.84 2.59
N ASP A 102 13.11 -12.08 2.74
CA ASP A 102 12.53 -13.40 2.95
C ASP A 102 12.75 -14.31 1.72
N LEU A 103 12.63 -13.76 0.50
CA LEU A 103 12.97 -14.45 -0.76
C LEU A 103 14.47 -14.70 -0.91
N SER A 104 15.34 -13.82 -0.38
CA SER A 104 16.79 -14.02 -0.38
C SER A 104 17.25 -15.09 0.61
N LEU A 105 16.45 -15.32 1.66
CA LEU A 105 16.63 -16.39 2.65
C LEU A 105 15.96 -17.69 2.22
N CYS A 106 14.93 -17.60 1.37
CA CYS A 106 14.37 -18.74 0.67
C CYS A 106 15.37 -19.14 -0.41
N ALA A 107 15.97 -20.32 -0.29
CA ALA A 107 16.78 -20.89 -1.36
C ALA A 107 15.88 -21.28 -2.54
N ILE A 108 15.28 -20.31 -3.24
CA ILE A 108 14.96 -20.45 -4.66
C ILE A 108 16.32 -20.36 -5.37
N ALA A 109 17.16 -21.36 -5.14
CA ALA A 109 18.21 -21.66 -6.09
C ALA A 109 17.43 -22.23 -7.28
N PRO A 110 17.36 -21.55 -8.43
CA PRO A 110 16.84 -22.17 -9.64
C PRO A 110 17.85 -23.25 -10.05
N TYR A 111 17.77 -24.41 -9.39
CA TYR A 111 18.17 -25.64 -10.02
C TYR A 111 17.16 -25.80 -11.14
N GLY A 112 17.55 -25.29 -12.31
CA GLY A 112 16.96 -25.47 -13.63
C GLY A 112 15.59 -24.81 -13.89
N SER A 113 15.54 -24.10 -15.01
CA SER A 113 14.42 -24.19 -15.93
C SER A 113 14.69 -25.36 -16.89
N GLY A 114 13.66 -25.96 -17.50
CA GLY A 114 13.85 -27.09 -18.41
C GLY A 114 12.98 -28.32 -18.12
N THR A 115 13.29 -29.40 -18.84
CA THR A 115 12.65 -30.71 -18.72
C THR A 115 13.19 -31.54 -17.55
N ILE A 116 12.42 -32.55 -17.15
CA ILE A 116 12.79 -33.57 -16.15
C ILE A 116 14.16 -34.21 -16.45
N ALA A 117 14.46 -34.45 -17.73
CA ALA A 117 15.74 -35.05 -18.15
C ALA A 117 16.94 -34.10 -17.96
N GLN A 118 16.78 -32.81 -18.27
CA GLN A 118 17.85 -31.81 -18.07
C GLN A 118 18.15 -31.61 -16.58
N ARG A 119 17.14 -31.77 -15.73
CA ARG A 119 17.23 -31.74 -14.26
C ARG A 119 17.97 -32.95 -13.68
N ASP A 120 17.73 -34.15 -14.20
CA ASP A 120 18.44 -35.36 -13.77
C ASP A 120 19.92 -35.37 -14.20
N ALA A 121 20.30 -34.47 -15.11
CA ALA A 121 21.69 -34.26 -15.54
C ALA A 121 22.47 -33.24 -14.68
N LEU A 122 21.84 -32.54 -13.71
CA LEU A 122 22.53 -31.58 -12.84
C LEU A 122 23.50 -32.27 -11.86
N ALA A 123 24.71 -31.71 -11.69
CA ALA A 123 25.71 -32.19 -10.75
C ALA A 123 26.25 -31.03 -9.89
N PRO A 124 26.14 -31.07 -8.55
CA PRO A 124 25.51 -32.13 -7.76
C PRO A 124 23.99 -32.18 -7.93
N GLN A 125 23.41 -33.37 -7.75
CA GLN A 125 21.96 -33.53 -7.73
C GLN A 125 21.33 -32.77 -6.55
N PRO A 126 20.14 -32.16 -6.73
CA PRO A 126 19.43 -31.51 -5.64
C PRO A 126 19.15 -32.49 -4.49
N PRO A 127 19.24 -32.04 -3.23
CA PRO A 127 18.98 -32.91 -2.08
C PRO A 127 17.51 -33.37 -2.03
N THR A 128 17.28 -34.49 -1.36
CA THR A 128 15.92 -34.98 -1.06
C THR A 128 15.12 -33.91 -0.34
N GLY A 129 13.89 -33.63 -0.82
CA GLY A 129 13.01 -32.59 -0.29
C GLY A 129 12.98 -31.30 -1.10
N SER A 130 13.86 -31.12 -2.09
CA SER A 130 13.78 -29.98 -3.02
C SER A 130 12.51 -30.02 -3.87
N PHE A 131 12.00 -28.84 -4.23
CA PHE A 131 10.85 -28.69 -5.12
C PHE A 131 11.28 -28.07 -6.44
N TRP A 132 10.62 -28.46 -7.52
CA TRP A 132 10.82 -27.95 -8.87
C TRP A 132 9.51 -27.43 -9.45
N LEU A 133 9.55 -26.23 -10.02
CA LEU A 133 8.44 -25.59 -10.69
C LEU A 133 8.74 -25.43 -12.18
N ARG A 134 7.91 -26.00 -13.05
CA ARG A 134 8.01 -25.79 -14.51
C ARG A 134 7.20 -24.57 -14.93
N VAL A 135 7.87 -23.55 -15.49
CA VAL A 135 7.25 -22.28 -15.91
C VAL A 135 7.68 -21.94 -17.35
N GLU A 136 7.43 -22.85 -18.29
CA GLU A 136 7.77 -22.68 -19.70
C GLU A 136 6.53 -22.29 -20.51
N THR A 137 6.65 -21.29 -21.39
CA THR A 137 5.58 -20.91 -22.30
C THR A 137 5.24 -22.08 -23.23
N GLY A 138 3.95 -22.45 -23.32
CA GLY A 138 3.50 -23.61 -24.10
C GLY A 138 3.40 -24.93 -23.31
N TYR A 139 3.73 -24.92 -22.01
CA TYR A 139 3.52 -26.05 -21.10
C TYR A 139 2.68 -25.63 -19.89
N PRO A 140 1.88 -26.55 -19.31
CA PRO A 140 1.15 -26.28 -18.09
C PRO A 140 2.12 -26.05 -16.92
N LEU A 141 1.73 -25.16 -15.99
CA LEU A 141 2.42 -24.95 -14.73
C LEU A 141 2.35 -26.26 -13.91
N THR A 142 3.51 -26.81 -13.55
CA THR A 142 3.57 -28.07 -12.78
C THR A 142 4.61 -28.02 -11.68
N LEU A 143 4.29 -28.58 -10.51
CA LEU A 143 5.21 -28.74 -9.38
C LEU A 143 5.61 -30.20 -9.19
N THR A 144 6.89 -30.46 -8.96
CA THR A 144 7.41 -31.81 -8.63
C THR A 144 8.34 -31.74 -7.42
N ARG A 145 8.40 -32.81 -6.63
CA ARG A 145 9.23 -32.90 -5.41
C ARG A 145 10.31 -33.97 -5.59
N LYS A 146 11.54 -33.69 -5.13
CA LYS A 146 12.64 -34.66 -5.10
C LYS A 146 12.48 -35.60 -3.91
N GLU A 147 12.40 -36.89 -4.19
CA GLU A 147 12.44 -37.97 -3.22
C GLU A 147 13.75 -38.75 -3.35
N ALA A 148 14.06 -39.61 -2.37
CA ALA A 148 15.25 -40.45 -2.41
C ALA A 148 15.24 -41.42 -3.62
N ALA A 149 14.05 -41.87 -4.04
CA ALA A 149 13.86 -42.81 -5.15
C ALA A 149 13.71 -42.15 -6.53
N GLY A 150 13.61 -40.82 -6.61
CA GLY A 150 13.30 -40.13 -7.87
C GLY A 150 12.53 -38.84 -7.65
N TRP A 151 11.65 -38.49 -8.58
CA TRP A 151 10.81 -37.30 -8.49
C TRP A 151 9.34 -37.69 -8.43
N SER A 152 8.60 -37.09 -7.50
CA SER A 152 7.16 -37.26 -7.35
C SER A 152 6.38 -36.06 -7.89
N GLY A 153 5.18 -36.33 -8.43
CA GLY A 153 4.39 -35.40 -9.23
C GLY A 153 4.35 -35.79 -10.73
N PRO A 154 3.97 -34.87 -11.63
CA PRO A 154 3.62 -33.47 -11.39
C PRO A 154 2.30 -33.31 -10.62
N TYR A 155 2.33 -32.43 -9.63
CA TYR A 155 1.13 -31.91 -8.99
C TYR A 155 0.64 -30.74 -9.82
N SER A 156 -0.59 -30.86 -10.33
CA SER A 156 -1.29 -29.79 -11.03
C SER A 156 -1.97 -28.86 -10.03
N PHE A 157 -2.13 -27.60 -10.43
CA PHE A 157 -2.87 -26.57 -9.70
C PHE A 157 -4.18 -26.27 -10.42
#